data_AF-A0A662PSN4-F1
#
_entry.id   AF-A0A662PSN4-F1
#
_cell.length_a   1.000
_cell.length_b   1.000
_cell.length_c   1.000
_cell.angle_alpha   90.00
_cell.angle_beta   90.00
_cell.angle_gamma   90.00
#
_symmetry.space_group_name_H-M   'P 1'
#
loop_
_entity.id
_entity.type
_entity.pdbx_description
1 polymer ?
#
loop_
_entity_poly.entity_id
_entity_poly.type
_entity_poly.pdbx_seq_one_letter_code
_entity_poly.pdbx_strand_id
1 'polypeptide(L)'
;STEVSILPSEVSGLEEIALAVGDVRIRVVDPVGRPISGVTVSLAGIEAKTDARGEVVYSQVPLEVNGSPISYELRVSRDGEVIYSGVIEVSRAKTSLVIMAELYDLKIRVEGAMDQPLPYARITLKRGGIELGTYNADEGGYLIIPDLPLSDYTAEAEWKGFKGSTTITKDDLRAGRVAVIKLPPYTEILGIPLTFSSLVILVLGIIAGIVLMVISLMEYMMWRGRRLGIYPPKKK
;
A
#
# COMPACT_ATOMS: atom_id res chain seq x y z
N SER A 1 21.56 -52.69 -17.53
CA SER A 1 21.96 -51.69 -18.52
C SER A 1 21.91 -52.32 -19.88
N THR A 2 20.99 -51.86 -20.73
CA THR A 2 20.92 -52.28 -22.13
C THR A 2 21.42 -51.11 -22.94
N GLU A 3 22.66 -51.20 -23.39
CA GLU A 3 23.29 -50.20 -24.25
C GLU A 3 22.77 -50.44 -25.68
N VAL A 4 21.92 -49.54 -26.16
CA VAL A 4 21.43 -49.58 -27.54
C VAL A 4 22.54 -49.04 -28.43
N SER A 5 23.29 -49.95 -29.03
CA SER A 5 24.30 -49.65 -30.06
C SER A 5 23.58 -49.36 -31.37
N ILE A 6 23.58 -48.09 -31.77
CA ILE A 6 23.02 -47.63 -33.04
C ILE A 6 24.09 -47.83 -34.12
N LEU A 7 23.76 -48.56 -35.19
CA LEU A 7 24.70 -48.85 -36.28
C LEU A 7 24.94 -47.59 -37.13
N PRO A 8 26.17 -47.35 -37.64
CA PRO A 8 26.51 -46.12 -38.40
C PRO A 8 25.67 -45.87 -39.66
N SER A 9 25.03 -46.91 -40.20
CA SER A 9 24.22 -46.84 -41.42
C SER A 9 22.83 -46.21 -41.22
N GLU A 10 22.35 -46.05 -39.99
CA GLU A 10 21.04 -45.44 -39.68
C GLU A 10 21.10 -43.92 -39.52
N VAL A 11 22.30 -43.33 -39.52
CA VAL A 11 22.53 -41.88 -39.35
C VAL A 11 22.45 -41.10 -40.68
N SER A 12 22.44 -41.81 -41.83
CA SER A 12 22.57 -41.23 -43.18
C SER A 12 21.36 -40.40 -43.68
N GLY A 13 20.37 -40.12 -42.82
CA GLY A 13 19.19 -39.31 -43.14
C GLY A 13 18.75 -38.36 -42.03
N LEU A 14 19.60 -38.15 -41.00
CA LEU A 14 19.30 -37.20 -39.93
C LEU A 14 19.80 -35.81 -40.34
N GLU A 15 18.88 -34.87 -40.53
CA GLU A 15 19.24 -33.44 -40.60
C GLU A 15 19.70 -32.96 -39.23
N GLU A 16 20.93 -32.45 -39.15
CA GLU A 16 21.46 -31.82 -37.94
C GLU A 16 20.76 -30.48 -37.72
N ILE A 17 19.81 -30.43 -36.78
CA ILE A 17 19.15 -29.18 -36.39
C ILE A 17 20.05 -28.46 -35.37
N ALA A 18 20.88 -27.55 -35.86
CA ALA A 18 21.67 -26.66 -35.01
C ALA A 18 20.74 -25.60 -34.35
N LEU A 19 20.34 -25.84 -33.11
CA LEU A 19 19.60 -24.87 -32.30
C LEU A 19 20.58 -23.85 -31.72
N ALA A 20 20.42 -22.58 -32.11
CA ALA A 20 21.13 -21.49 -31.46
C ALA A 20 20.59 -21.35 -30.04
N VAL A 21 21.38 -21.65 -29.02
CA VAL A 21 20.99 -21.49 -27.61
C VAL A 21 21.81 -20.39 -26.96
N GLY A 22 21.21 -19.67 -26.01
CA GLY A 22 21.92 -18.64 -25.25
C GLY A 22 21.20 -18.27 -23.95
N ASP A 23 21.73 -17.26 -23.28
CA ASP A 23 21.13 -16.72 -22.06
C ASP A 23 20.12 -15.63 -22.41
N VAL A 24 18.90 -15.75 -21.89
CA VAL A 24 17.85 -14.74 -21.99
C VAL A 24 17.68 -14.04 -20.64
N ARG A 25 17.88 -12.72 -20.64
CA ARG A 25 17.68 -11.87 -19.48
C ARG A 25 16.35 -11.14 -19.58
N ILE A 26 15.53 -11.29 -18.55
CA ILE A 26 14.25 -10.58 -18.44
C ILE A 26 14.34 -9.66 -17.23
N ARG A 27 14.08 -8.37 -17.46
CA ARG A 27 13.98 -7.36 -16.40
C ARG A 27 12.52 -6.96 -16.24
N VAL A 28 11.99 -7.11 -15.03
CA VAL A 28 10.62 -6.72 -14.69
C VAL A 28 10.63 -5.36 -14.00
N VAL A 29 9.82 -4.43 -14.51
CA VAL A 29 9.67 -3.09 -13.98
C VAL A 29 8.20 -2.74 -13.77
N ASP A 30 7.92 -1.81 -12.87
CA ASP A 30 6.59 -1.22 -12.70
C ASP A 30 6.30 -0.16 -13.79
N PRO A 31 5.10 0.43 -13.85
CA PRO A 31 4.76 1.46 -14.84
C PRO A 31 5.58 2.75 -14.72
N VAL A 32 6.31 2.95 -13.62
CA VAL A 32 7.20 4.09 -13.37
C VAL A 32 8.67 3.73 -13.69
N GLY A 33 8.94 2.49 -14.13
CA GLY A 33 10.26 1.99 -14.49
C GLY A 33 11.10 1.49 -13.32
N ARG A 34 10.53 1.39 -12.10
CA ARG A 34 11.24 0.86 -10.94
C ARG A 34 11.35 -0.67 -11.05
N PRO A 35 12.52 -1.26 -10.76
CA PRO A 35 12.68 -2.70 -10.80
C PRO A 35 11.85 -3.39 -9.73
N ILE A 36 11.20 -4.50 -10.09
CA ILE A 36 10.36 -5.27 -9.16
C ILE A 36 11.09 -6.54 -8.74
N SER A 37 11.40 -6.66 -7.45
CA SER A 37 12.09 -7.83 -6.89
C SER A 37 11.11 -8.89 -6.39
N GLY A 38 11.52 -10.16 -6.43
CA GLY A 38 10.77 -11.28 -5.86
C GLY A 38 9.51 -11.72 -6.61
N VAL A 39 9.19 -11.18 -7.79
CA VAL A 39 8.11 -11.72 -8.65
C VAL A 39 8.55 -13.01 -9.32
N THR A 40 7.62 -13.92 -9.53
CA THR A 40 7.85 -15.16 -10.28
C THR A 40 7.67 -14.88 -11.76
N VAL A 41 8.69 -15.18 -12.55
CA VAL A 41 8.65 -15.14 -14.01
C VAL A 41 8.62 -16.59 -14.49
N SER A 42 7.72 -16.91 -15.41
CA SER A 42 7.59 -18.21 -16.06
C SER A 42 7.86 -18.03 -17.55
N LEU A 43 8.94 -18.65 -18.04
CA LEU A 43 9.30 -18.68 -19.45
C LEU A 43 9.20 -20.13 -19.93
N ALA A 44 8.29 -20.40 -20.88
CA ALA A 44 8.06 -21.77 -21.38
C ALA A 44 7.78 -22.82 -20.28
N GLY A 45 7.15 -22.40 -19.18
CA GLY A 45 6.85 -23.26 -18.03
C GLY A 45 7.98 -23.39 -17.00
N ILE A 46 9.16 -22.80 -17.26
CA ILE A 46 10.25 -22.74 -16.28
C ILE A 46 10.10 -21.47 -15.44
N GLU A 47 9.94 -21.66 -14.14
CA GLU A 47 9.76 -20.56 -13.18
C GLU A 47 11.08 -20.15 -12.51
N ALA A 48 11.27 -18.85 -12.35
CA ALA A 48 12.36 -18.28 -11.58
C ALA A 48 11.93 -16.93 -10.97
N LYS A 49 12.58 -16.51 -9.88
CA LYS A 49 12.26 -15.26 -9.20
C LYS A 49 13.24 -14.16 -9.58
N THR A 50 12.73 -12.95 -9.76
CA THR A 50 13.56 -11.77 -10.01
C THR A 50 14.38 -11.38 -8.80
N ASP A 51 15.61 -10.93 -9.03
CA ASP A 51 16.53 -10.43 -8.00
C ASP A 51 16.21 -8.98 -7.54
N ALA A 52 17.09 -8.37 -6.75
CA ALA A 52 16.96 -6.99 -6.27
C ALA A 52 17.00 -5.93 -7.38
N ARG A 53 17.46 -6.27 -8.58
CA ARG A 53 17.46 -5.41 -9.78
C ARG A 53 16.25 -5.68 -10.67
N GLY A 54 15.35 -6.56 -10.24
CA GLY A 54 14.20 -7.00 -11.02
C GLY A 54 14.58 -7.90 -12.18
N GLU A 55 15.76 -8.54 -12.14
CA GLU A 55 16.26 -9.34 -13.25
C GLU A 55 16.14 -10.84 -12.96
N VAL A 56 15.90 -11.60 -14.02
CA VAL A 56 15.99 -13.06 -14.06
C VAL A 56 16.73 -13.48 -15.33
N VAL A 57 17.55 -14.52 -15.24
CA VAL A 57 18.32 -15.05 -16.38
C VAL A 57 17.96 -16.52 -16.57
N TYR A 58 17.54 -16.86 -17.79
CA TYR A 58 17.33 -18.23 -18.23
C TYR A 58 18.46 -18.63 -19.14
N SER A 59 19.19 -19.68 -18.79
CA SER A 59 20.27 -20.22 -19.61
C SER A 59 19.78 -21.30 -20.56
N GLN A 60 20.52 -21.49 -21.66
CA GLN A 60 20.25 -22.52 -22.67
C GLN A 60 18.88 -22.39 -23.33
N VAL A 61 18.38 -21.16 -23.47
CA VAL A 61 17.13 -20.90 -24.17
C VAL A 61 17.38 -20.94 -25.68
N PRO A 62 16.65 -21.75 -26.45
CA PRO A 62 16.68 -21.66 -27.90
C PRO A 62 16.29 -20.25 -28.36
N LEU A 63 17.13 -19.66 -29.19
CA LEU A 63 16.97 -18.29 -29.68
C LEU A 63 16.39 -18.29 -31.09
N GLU A 64 16.76 -19.25 -31.93
CA GLU A 64 16.37 -19.28 -33.34
C GLU A 64 16.15 -20.72 -33.84
N VAL A 65 15.19 -20.89 -34.75
CA VAL A 65 15.04 -22.09 -35.57
C VAL A 65 15.16 -21.66 -37.03
N ASN A 66 16.09 -22.25 -37.78
CA ASN A 66 16.34 -21.91 -39.20
C ASN A 66 16.55 -20.40 -39.43
N GLY A 67 17.25 -19.73 -38.51
CA GLY A 67 17.53 -18.29 -38.57
C GLY A 67 16.34 -17.38 -38.25
N SER A 68 15.19 -17.93 -37.87
CA SER A 68 14.00 -17.17 -37.45
C SER A 68 13.90 -17.08 -35.93
N PRO A 69 13.49 -15.94 -35.36
CA PRO A 69 13.23 -15.80 -33.92
C PRO A 69 12.22 -16.81 -33.38
N ILE A 70 12.34 -17.15 -32.09
CA ILE A 70 11.40 -18.04 -31.41
C ILE A 70 10.48 -17.22 -30.49
N SER A 71 9.19 -17.51 -30.54
CA SER A 71 8.17 -16.97 -29.64
C SER A 71 8.00 -17.86 -28.41
N TYR A 72 7.99 -17.25 -27.23
CA TYR A 72 7.75 -17.91 -25.95
C TYR A 72 6.57 -17.27 -25.21
N GLU A 73 5.74 -18.09 -24.59
CA GLU A 73 4.81 -17.62 -23.57
C GLU A 73 5.61 -17.16 -22.34
N LEU A 74 5.29 -15.95 -21.89
CA LEU A 74 5.83 -15.35 -20.69
C LEU A 74 4.70 -14.99 -19.74
N ARG A 75 4.79 -15.43 -18.48
CA ARG A 75 3.91 -15.02 -17.40
C ARG A 75 4.73 -14.46 -16.26
N VAL A 76 4.26 -13.36 -15.67
CA VAL A 76 4.81 -12.83 -14.43
C VAL A 76 3.72 -12.85 -13.38
N SER A 77 4.03 -13.34 -12.20
CA SER A 77 3.10 -13.42 -11.08
C SER A 77 3.69 -12.94 -9.76
N ARG A 78 2.82 -12.42 -8.89
CA ARG A 78 3.11 -12.01 -7.52
C ARG A 78 2.12 -12.73 -6.62
N ASP A 79 2.63 -13.50 -5.66
CA ASP A 79 1.80 -14.25 -4.69
C ASP A 79 0.69 -15.11 -5.36
N GLY A 80 1.00 -15.68 -6.52
CA GLY A 80 0.09 -16.53 -7.30
C GLY A 80 -0.84 -15.79 -8.27
N GLU A 81 -0.86 -14.46 -8.24
CA GLU A 81 -1.66 -13.64 -9.16
C GLU A 81 -0.84 -13.22 -10.37
N VAL A 82 -1.39 -13.41 -11.57
CA VAL A 82 -0.74 -13.04 -12.83
C VAL A 82 -0.86 -11.54 -13.03
N ILE A 83 0.29 -10.86 -13.04
CA ILE A 83 0.41 -9.40 -13.22
C ILE A 83 0.89 -9.00 -14.62
N TYR A 84 1.33 -9.99 -15.41
CA TYR A 84 1.61 -9.87 -16.83
C TYR A 84 1.46 -11.24 -17.50
N SER A 85 0.88 -11.28 -18.70
CA SER A 85 0.87 -12.45 -19.57
C SER A 85 0.99 -12.01 -21.02
N GLY A 86 1.90 -12.62 -21.77
CA GLY A 86 2.08 -12.29 -23.17
C GLY A 86 3.02 -13.25 -23.89
N VAL A 87 3.25 -12.98 -25.17
CA VAL A 87 4.24 -13.69 -25.98
C VAL A 87 5.44 -12.76 -26.17
N ILE A 88 6.64 -13.29 -25.96
CA ILE A 88 7.89 -12.60 -26.26
C ILE A 88 8.63 -13.30 -27.38
N GLU A 89 9.29 -12.52 -28.23
CA GLU A 89 10.23 -13.03 -29.23
C GLU A 89 11.66 -12.84 -28.75
N VAL A 90 12.43 -13.92 -28.82
CA VAL A 90 13.87 -13.94 -28.56
C VAL A 90 14.62 -14.32 -29.82
N SER A 91 15.86 -13.83 -29.95
CA SER A 91 16.78 -14.14 -31.06
C SER A 91 18.21 -13.87 -30.62
N ARG A 92 19.22 -14.17 -31.45
CA ARG A 92 20.62 -13.82 -31.15
C ARG A 92 20.81 -12.31 -30.96
N ALA A 93 20.01 -11.49 -31.64
CA ALA A 93 20.04 -10.04 -31.53
C ALA A 93 19.19 -9.49 -30.35
N LYS A 94 18.31 -10.32 -29.78
CA LYS A 94 17.35 -9.91 -28.75
C LYS A 94 17.28 -10.95 -27.63
N THR A 95 18.28 -10.90 -26.76
CA THR A 95 18.40 -11.74 -25.57
C THR A 95 18.07 -11.01 -24.27
N SER A 96 17.85 -9.69 -24.33
CA SER A 96 17.46 -8.88 -23.17
C SER A 96 16.12 -8.21 -23.41
N LEU A 97 15.18 -8.40 -22.50
CA LEU A 97 13.84 -7.86 -22.57
C LEU A 97 13.48 -7.15 -21.27
N VAL A 98 12.72 -6.06 -21.41
CA VAL A 98 12.11 -5.35 -20.28
C VAL A 98 10.61 -5.56 -20.34
N ILE A 99 10.04 -6.04 -19.23
CA ILE A 99 8.62 -6.36 -19.10
C ILE A 99 8.03 -5.43 -18.05
N MET A 100 7.00 -4.70 -18.47
CA MET A 100 6.25 -3.83 -17.57
C MET A 100 5.13 -4.64 -16.91
N ALA A 101 5.21 -4.80 -15.59
CA ALA A 101 4.17 -5.44 -14.80
C ALA A 101 3.24 -4.38 -14.20
N GLU A 102 1.95 -4.68 -14.14
CA GLU A 102 0.93 -3.76 -13.63
C GLU A 102 0.83 -3.78 -12.10
N LEU A 103 1.94 -3.45 -11.44
CA LEU A 103 2.02 -3.26 -9.99
C LEU A 103 2.10 -1.77 -9.64
N TYR A 104 1.45 -1.38 -8.54
CA TYR A 104 1.28 0.01 -8.14
C TYR A 104 1.50 0.22 -6.65
N ASP A 105 1.89 1.44 -6.28
CA ASP A 105 1.96 1.87 -4.89
C ASP A 105 0.61 2.41 -4.45
N LEU A 106 0.01 1.78 -3.45
CA LEU A 106 -1.21 2.28 -2.82
C LEU A 106 -0.85 3.25 -1.71
N LYS A 107 -1.40 4.47 -1.79
CA LYS A 107 -1.14 5.56 -0.84
C LYS A 107 -2.41 5.87 -0.07
N ILE A 108 -2.35 5.76 1.25
CA ILE A 108 -3.46 6.09 2.15
C ILE A 108 -3.01 7.23 3.06
N ARG A 109 -3.95 8.12 3.39
CA ARG A 109 -3.81 9.07 4.48
C ARG A 109 -5.02 8.98 5.42
N VAL A 110 -4.77 8.95 6.71
CA VAL A 110 -5.81 8.96 7.74
C VAL A 110 -5.86 10.35 8.37
N GLU A 111 -7.03 10.97 8.30
CA GLU A 111 -7.26 12.35 8.71
C GLU A 111 -8.41 12.45 9.71
N GLY A 112 -8.35 13.44 10.60
CA GLY A 112 -9.45 13.84 11.46
C GLY A 112 -10.43 14.79 10.76
N ALA A 113 -11.37 15.31 11.53
CA ALA A 113 -12.43 16.17 11.01
C ALA A 113 -11.94 17.53 10.47
N MET A 114 -10.77 18.02 10.91
CA MET A 114 -10.14 19.26 10.41
C MET A 114 -8.95 18.97 9.48
N ASP A 115 -8.98 17.84 8.77
CA ASP A 115 -7.91 17.40 7.86
C ASP A 115 -6.54 17.23 8.56
N GLN A 116 -6.54 17.19 9.90
CA GLN A 116 -5.32 16.98 10.67
C GLN A 116 -4.91 15.51 10.60
N PRO A 117 -3.61 15.21 10.53
CA PRO A 117 -3.14 13.82 10.43
C PRO A 117 -3.47 13.05 11.71
N LEU A 118 -3.83 11.78 11.55
CA LEU A 118 -4.02 10.85 12.67
C LEU A 118 -2.88 9.82 12.69
N PRO A 119 -1.83 10.08 13.48
CA PRO A 119 -0.62 9.26 13.48
C PRO A 119 -0.89 7.85 14.02
N TYR A 120 -0.17 6.87 13.48
CA TYR A 120 -0.22 5.47 13.94
C TYR A 120 -1.62 4.85 13.91
N ALA A 121 -2.51 5.36 13.05
CA ALA A 121 -3.79 4.72 12.77
C ALA A 121 -3.56 3.31 12.21
N ARG A 122 -4.27 2.33 12.75
CA ARG A 122 -4.25 0.95 12.26
C ARG A 122 -5.09 0.89 11.00
N ILE A 123 -4.55 0.35 9.93
CA ILE A 123 -5.20 0.24 8.63
C ILE A 123 -5.25 -1.22 8.21
N THR A 124 -6.45 -1.74 8.02
CA THR A 124 -6.67 -3.09 7.48
C THR A 124 -7.02 -2.97 6.00
N LEU A 125 -6.19 -3.57 5.14
CA LEU A 125 -6.40 -3.58 3.69
C LEU A 125 -7.13 -4.86 3.29
N LYS A 126 -8.19 -4.70 2.49
CA LYS A 126 -8.98 -5.80 1.94
C LYS A 126 -9.06 -5.70 0.43
N ARG A 127 -9.18 -6.85 -0.22
CA ARG A 127 -9.44 -6.99 -1.66
C ARG A 127 -10.47 -8.10 -1.87
N GLY A 128 -11.56 -7.78 -2.57
CA GLY A 128 -12.67 -8.72 -2.75
C GLY A 128 -13.26 -9.24 -1.42
N GLY A 129 -13.19 -8.43 -0.36
CA GLY A 129 -13.64 -8.81 1.00
C GLY A 129 -12.64 -9.63 1.82
N ILE A 130 -11.53 -10.07 1.23
CA ILE A 130 -10.47 -10.82 1.94
C ILE A 130 -9.46 -9.83 2.51
N GLU A 131 -9.12 -9.98 3.79
CA GLU A 131 -8.04 -9.21 4.43
C GLU A 131 -6.67 -9.65 3.87
N LEU A 132 -5.94 -8.69 3.31
CA LEU A 132 -4.59 -8.89 2.81
C LEU A 132 -3.55 -8.64 3.90
N GLY A 133 -3.85 -7.74 4.84
CA GLY A 133 -2.98 -7.44 5.96
C GLY A 133 -3.42 -6.21 6.73
N THR A 134 -2.75 -6.02 7.87
CA THR A 134 -2.94 -4.89 8.76
C THR A 134 -1.63 -4.14 8.94
N TYR A 135 -1.69 -2.82 8.80
CA TYR A 135 -0.56 -1.91 8.79
C TYR A 135 -0.81 -0.75 9.76
N ASN A 136 0.22 0.05 10.04
CA ASN A 136 0.05 1.29 10.79
C ASN A 136 0.52 2.47 9.93
N ALA A 137 -0.22 3.56 9.99
CA ALA A 137 0.21 4.83 9.44
C ALA A 137 1.45 5.36 10.17
N ASP A 138 2.23 6.22 9.49
CA ASP A 138 3.35 6.94 10.06
C ASP A 138 2.90 8.11 10.95
N GLU A 139 3.87 8.93 11.39
CA GLU A 139 3.61 10.13 12.21
C GLU A 139 2.82 11.21 11.44
N GLY A 140 2.88 11.21 10.11
CA GLY A 140 2.09 12.10 9.25
C GLY A 140 0.70 11.56 8.91
N GLY A 141 0.31 10.39 9.45
CA GLY A 141 -0.94 9.72 9.12
C GLY A 141 -0.93 9.07 7.74
N TYR A 142 0.23 8.88 7.11
CA TYR A 142 0.36 8.25 5.80
C TYR A 142 0.72 6.78 5.90
N LEU A 143 0.29 6.01 4.90
CA LEU A 143 0.70 4.65 4.66
C LEU A 143 0.94 4.45 3.16
N ILE A 144 2.07 3.83 2.81
CA ILE A 144 2.40 3.44 1.44
C ILE A 144 2.60 1.94 1.43
N ILE A 145 1.83 1.23 0.58
CA ILE A 145 1.96 -0.20 0.36
C ILE A 145 2.43 -0.39 -1.09
N PRO A 146 3.69 -0.81 -1.31
CA PRO A 146 4.22 -1.01 -2.64
C PRO A 146 3.76 -2.34 -3.25
N ASP A 147 4.01 -2.49 -4.56
CA ASP A 147 3.89 -3.74 -5.31
C ASP A 147 2.51 -4.42 -5.24
N LEU A 148 1.43 -3.63 -5.27
CA LEU A 148 0.06 -4.16 -5.30
C LEU A 148 -0.46 -4.34 -6.73
N PRO A 149 -1.11 -5.48 -7.04
CA PRO A 149 -1.80 -5.69 -8.32
C PRO A 149 -2.88 -4.66 -8.59
N LEU A 150 -3.17 -4.41 -9.86
CA LEU A 150 -4.26 -3.52 -10.25
C LEU A 150 -5.62 -4.12 -9.88
N SER A 151 -6.18 -3.67 -8.75
CA SER A 151 -7.47 -4.12 -8.24
C SER A 151 -8.24 -3.03 -7.53
N ASP A 152 -9.49 -3.33 -7.18
CA ASP A 152 -10.26 -2.51 -6.25
C ASP A 152 -9.95 -2.97 -4.82
N TYR A 153 -9.65 -2.01 -3.96
CA TYR A 153 -9.28 -2.25 -2.58
C TYR A 153 -10.25 -1.54 -1.63
N THR A 154 -10.43 -2.09 -0.44
CA THR A 154 -11.09 -1.41 0.67
C THR A 154 -10.07 -1.26 1.79
N ALA A 155 -9.89 -0.04 2.27
CA ALA A 155 -9.06 0.24 3.43
C ALA A 155 -9.94 0.65 4.60
N GLU A 156 -9.78 -0.02 5.74
CA GLU A 156 -10.48 0.27 6.98
C GLU A 156 -9.47 0.81 7.99
N ALA A 157 -9.66 2.04 8.45
CA ALA A 157 -8.81 2.64 9.48
C ALA A 157 -9.48 2.59 10.85
N GLU A 158 -8.68 2.32 11.87
CA GLU A 158 -9.04 2.43 13.28
C GLU A 158 -8.00 3.30 14.01
N TRP A 159 -8.46 4.30 14.74
CA TRP A 159 -7.61 5.16 15.55
C TRP A 159 -8.30 5.52 16.86
N LYS A 160 -7.72 5.11 17.99
CA LYS A 160 -8.26 5.34 19.35
C LYS A 160 -9.77 5.05 19.48
N GLY A 161 -10.23 3.96 18.86
CA GLY A 161 -11.64 3.52 18.88
C GLY A 161 -12.54 4.14 17.80
N PHE A 162 -12.06 5.14 17.05
CA PHE A 162 -12.76 5.67 15.88
C PHE A 162 -12.47 4.82 14.66
N LYS A 163 -13.50 4.54 13.86
CA LYS A 163 -13.40 3.70 12.66
C LYS A 163 -13.93 4.45 11.44
N GLY A 164 -13.34 4.14 10.29
CA GLY A 164 -13.77 4.65 8.99
C GLY A 164 -13.22 3.77 7.89
N SER A 165 -13.76 3.89 6.70
CA SER A 165 -13.30 3.12 5.55
C SER A 165 -13.38 3.94 4.28
N THR A 166 -12.59 3.53 3.29
CA THR A 166 -12.68 4.04 1.93
C THR A 166 -12.45 2.91 0.95
N THR A 167 -13.04 3.04 -0.23
CA THR A 167 -12.73 2.21 -1.38
C THR A 167 -11.70 2.94 -2.23
N ILE A 168 -10.70 2.22 -2.71
CA ILE A 168 -9.71 2.67 -3.67
C ILE A 168 -9.99 1.92 -4.96
N THR A 169 -10.36 2.65 -6.01
CA THR A 169 -10.67 2.03 -7.31
C THR A 169 -9.38 1.73 -8.07
N LYS A 170 -9.46 0.82 -9.04
CA LYS A 170 -8.35 0.56 -9.99
C LYS A 170 -7.83 1.84 -10.64
N ASP A 171 -8.72 2.77 -10.99
CA ASP A 171 -8.33 4.03 -11.63
C ASP A 171 -7.61 4.97 -10.66
N ASP A 172 -8.04 5.01 -9.39
CA ASP A 172 -7.35 5.78 -8.35
C ASP A 172 -5.94 5.24 -8.09
N LEU A 173 -5.80 3.90 -8.03
CA LEU A 173 -4.52 3.22 -7.85
C LEU A 173 -3.59 3.46 -9.04
N ARG A 174 -4.10 3.34 -10.27
CA ARG A 174 -3.34 3.60 -11.50
C ARG A 174 -2.86 5.05 -11.58
N ALA A 175 -3.70 6.00 -11.15
CA ALA A 175 -3.34 7.42 -11.10
C ALA A 175 -2.43 7.77 -9.91
N GLY A 176 -2.15 6.83 -9.00
CA GLY A 176 -1.34 7.05 -7.81
C GLY A 176 -1.96 8.06 -6.83
N ARG A 177 -3.29 8.17 -6.79
CA ARG A 177 -4.02 9.08 -5.91
C ARG A 177 -3.88 8.66 -4.46
N VAL A 178 -3.85 9.64 -3.57
CA VAL A 178 -3.86 9.40 -2.13
C VAL A 178 -5.31 9.18 -1.70
N ALA A 179 -5.61 7.99 -1.23
CA ALA A 179 -6.91 7.67 -0.65
C ALA A 179 -6.99 8.23 0.77
N VAL A 180 -8.00 9.05 1.04
CA VAL A 180 -8.18 9.70 2.35
C VAL A 180 -9.26 8.99 3.14
N ILE A 181 -8.93 8.57 4.36
CA ILE A 181 -9.90 8.04 5.32
C ILE A 181 -10.13 9.09 6.39
N LYS A 182 -11.33 9.71 6.38
CA LYS A 182 -11.72 10.70 7.39
C LYS A 182 -12.34 10.04 8.61
N LEU A 183 -11.83 10.38 9.78
CA LEU A 183 -12.34 9.95 11.08
C LEU A 183 -12.95 11.14 11.85
N PRO A 184 -13.92 10.90 12.75
CA PRO A 184 -14.59 11.96 13.52
C PRO A 184 -13.76 12.85 14.46
N PRO A 185 -12.61 12.43 15.03
CA PRO A 185 -11.84 13.26 15.95
C PRO A 185 -11.50 14.62 15.37
N TYR A 186 -11.80 15.67 16.13
CA TYR A 186 -11.58 17.06 15.73
C TYR A 186 -10.25 17.60 16.26
N THR A 187 -9.87 17.20 17.48
CA THR A 187 -8.60 17.57 18.10
C THR A 187 -8.22 16.55 19.17
N GLU A 188 -6.98 16.61 19.64
CA GLU A 188 -6.49 15.82 20.76
C GLU A 188 -5.98 16.75 21.85
N ILE A 189 -6.51 16.60 23.07
CA ILE A 189 -6.08 17.37 24.24
C ILE A 189 -5.65 16.36 25.30
N LEU A 190 -4.39 16.44 25.75
CA LEU A 190 -3.81 15.55 26.76
C LEU A 190 -3.95 14.05 26.44
N GLY A 191 -3.73 13.67 25.18
CA GLY A 191 -3.86 12.26 24.76
C GLY A 191 -5.29 11.83 24.40
N ILE A 192 -6.29 12.63 24.76
CA ILE A 192 -7.71 12.29 24.64
C ILE A 192 -8.26 12.87 23.33
N PRO A 193 -8.75 12.02 22.41
CA PRO A 193 -9.37 12.49 21.19
C PRO A 193 -10.75 13.07 21.49
N LEU A 194 -11.00 14.28 21.00
CA LEU A 194 -12.27 14.99 21.16
C LEU A 194 -12.94 15.16 19.80
N THR A 195 -14.19 14.72 19.69
CA THR A 195 -15.09 15.12 18.60
C THR A 195 -15.55 16.55 18.80
N PHE A 196 -16.05 17.20 17.75
CA PHE A 196 -16.58 18.56 17.85
C PHE A 196 -17.65 18.71 18.93
N SER A 197 -18.60 17.77 19.01
CA SER A 197 -19.65 17.77 20.05
C SER A 197 -19.07 17.67 21.45
N SER A 198 -18.07 16.80 21.66
CA SER A 198 -17.41 16.67 22.98
C SER A 198 -16.65 17.93 23.36
N LEU A 199 -16.03 18.61 22.40
CA LEU A 199 -15.35 19.88 22.61
C LEU A 199 -16.34 20.99 22.99
N VAL A 200 -17.49 21.07 22.33
CA VAL A 200 -18.55 22.03 22.68
C VAL A 200 -19.09 21.77 24.10
N ILE A 201 -19.37 20.51 24.45
CA ILE A 201 -19.82 20.13 25.79
C ILE A 201 -18.77 20.51 26.85
N LEU A 202 -17.49 20.23 26.59
CA LEU A 202 -16.38 20.58 27.47
C LEU A 202 -16.33 22.10 27.73
N VAL A 203 -16.35 22.90 26.66
CA VAL A 203 -16.29 24.37 26.76
C VAL A 203 -17.49 24.93 27.51
N LEU A 204 -18.71 24.47 27.20
CA LEU A 204 -19.92 24.88 27.92
C LEU A 204 -19.86 24.49 29.40
N GLY A 205 -19.34 23.29 29.70
CA GLY A 205 -19.13 22.83 31.07
C GLY A 205 -18.16 23.71 31.85
N ILE A 206 -17.05 24.13 31.23
CA ILE A 206 -16.08 25.06 31.84
C ILE A 206 -16.73 26.43 32.08
N ILE A 207 -17.46 26.98 31.10
CA ILE A 207 -18.15 28.27 31.25
C ILE A 207 -19.17 28.21 32.40
N ALA A 208 -20.00 27.16 32.43
CA ALA A 208 -20.96 26.97 33.51
C ALA A 208 -20.27 26.83 34.88
N GLY A 209 -19.17 26.08 34.95
CA GLY A 209 -18.36 25.94 36.17
C GLY A 209 -17.77 27.27 36.66
N ILE A 210 -17.24 28.10 35.75
CA ILE A 210 -16.73 29.44 36.09
C ILE A 210 -17.87 30.34 36.60
N VAL A 211 -19.02 30.34 35.93
CA VAL A 211 -20.19 31.12 36.35
C VAL A 211 -20.63 30.71 37.75
N LEU A 212 -20.73 29.40 38.03
CA LEU A 212 -21.06 28.90 39.36
C LEU A 212 -20.01 29.29 40.41
N MET A 213 -18.72 29.17 40.08
CA MET A 213 -17.64 29.58 40.97
C MET A 213 -17.72 31.07 41.32
N VAL A 214 -17.99 31.93 40.34
CA VAL A 214 -18.16 33.38 40.56
C VAL A 214 -19.38 33.66 41.44
N ILE A 215 -20.51 33.00 41.18
CA ILE A 215 -21.72 33.12 42.02
C ILE A 215 -21.40 32.70 43.46
N SER A 216 -20.74 31.56 43.66
CA SER A 216 -20.36 31.08 45.00
C SER A 216 -19.37 32.01 45.70
N LEU A 217 -18.38 32.56 44.98
CA LEU A 217 -17.45 33.56 45.54
C LEU A 217 -18.16 34.85 45.92
N MET A 218 -19.08 35.34 45.07
CA MET A 218 -19.87 36.53 45.35
C MET A 218 -20.77 36.31 46.56
N GLU A 219 -21.44 35.16 46.65
CA GLU A 219 -22.24 34.78 47.81
C GLU A 219 -21.40 34.67 49.08
N TYR A 220 -20.22 34.05 48.99
CA TYR A 220 -19.27 33.97 50.10
C TYR A 220 -18.79 35.34 50.56
N MET A 221 -18.43 36.24 49.63
CA MET A 221 -18.02 37.61 49.93
C MET A 221 -19.16 38.37 50.61
N MET A 222 -20.40 38.26 50.11
CA MET A 222 -21.58 38.88 50.73
C MET A 222 -21.88 38.32 52.12
N TRP A 223 -21.75 37.01 52.31
CA TRP A 223 -21.93 36.37 53.61
C TRP A 223 -20.86 36.79 54.62
N ARG A 224 -19.59 36.83 54.19
CA ARG A 224 -18.45 37.26 55.01
C ARG A 224 -18.51 38.74 55.35
N GLY A 225 -18.87 39.60 54.40
CA GLY A 225 -19.03 41.05 54.62
C GLY A 225 -20.11 41.35 55.67
N ARG A 226 -21.21 40.60 55.67
CA ARG A 226 -22.26 40.69 56.70
C ARG A 226 -21.75 40.31 58.10
N ARG A 227 -20.80 39.39 58.23
CA ARG A 227 -20.24 38.98 59.53
C ARG A 227 -19.17 39.92 60.09
N LEU A 228 -18.51 40.72 59.25
CA LEU A 228 -17.40 41.61 59.67
C LEU A 228 -17.83 43.04 60.01
N GLY A 229 -19.12 43.38 59.93
CA GLY A 229 -19.66 44.63 60.48
C GLY A 229 -19.11 45.92 59.85
N ILE A 230 -18.61 45.88 58.61
CA ILE A 230 -18.12 47.08 57.91
C ILE A 230 -19.34 47.80 57.31
N TYR A 231 -19.87 48.77 58.06
CA TYR A 231 -20.84 49.72 57.52
C TYR A 231 -20.11 50.79 56.69
N PRO A 232 -20.64 51.20 55.52
CA PRO A 232 -20.11 52.37 54.83
C PRO A 232 -20.18 53.59 55.76
N PRO A 233 -19.14 54.44 55.82
CA PRO A 233 -19.16 55.63 56.66
C PRO A 233 -20.35 56.51 56.25
N LYS A 234 -21.08 57.03 57.26
CA LYS A 234 -22.20 57.96 57.06
C LYS A 234 -21.78 59.08 56.11
N LYS A 235 -22.45 59.19 54.96
CA LYS A 235 -22.31 60.36 54.09
C LYS A 235 -22.71 61.61 54.89
N LYS A 236 -21.80 62.58 54.99
CA LYS A 236 -22.09 63.94 55.45
C LYS A 236 -22.89 64.69 54.39
#